data_AF-A0A4D4L3G0-F1
#
_entry.id   AF-A0A4D4L3G0-F1
#
_cell.length_a   1.000
_cell.length_b   1.000
_cell.length_c   1.000
_cell.angle_alpha   90.00
_cell.angle_beta   90.00
_cell.angle_gamma   90.00
#
_symmetry.space_group_name_H-M   'P 1'
#
loop_
_entity.id
_entity.type
_entity.pdbx_description
1 polymer ?
#
loop_
_entity_poly.entity_id
_entity_poly.type
_entity_poly.pdbx_seq_one_letter_code
_entity_poly.pdbx_strand_id
1 'polypeptide(L)'
;MRGVTHHITAIREDGTVFEVSYGYGPGRRRLLGCRHCDWQERITYGGARHKGLDHLAQAHGAVGSPRMTADAAARRQVVLIVLACFAVAAVILWWAASQG
;
A
#
# COMPACT_ATOMS: atom_id res chain seq x y z
N MET A 1 12.34 3.77 -2.35
CA MET A 1 11.02 3.47 -2.97
C MET A 1 10.38 4.79 -3.41
N ARG A 2 9.65 4.87 -4.54
CA ARG A 2 9.11 6.14 -5.07
C ARG A 2 7.61 6.35 -4.84
N GLY A 3 6.85 5.28 -4.64
CA GLY A 3 5.43 5.37 -4.28
C GLY A 3 5.02 4.16 -3.46
N VAL A 4 4.81 4.34 -2.16
CA VAL A 4 4.32 3.29 -1.28
C VAL A 4 2.82 3.14 -1.48
N THR A 5 2.36 1.89 -1.59
CA THR A 5 0.94 1.58 -1.76
C THR A 5 0.38 0.88 -0.53
N HIS A 6 1.19 0.08 0.15
CA HIS A 6 0.79 -0.65 1.34
C HIS A 6 1.96 -0.78 2.32
N HIS A 7 1.61 -0.96 3.58
CA HIS A 7 2.51 -1.32 4.67
C HIS A 7 2.15 -2.72 5.15
N ILE A 8 3.14 -3.59 5.26
CA ILE A 8 3.02 -4.94 5.80
C ILE A 8 3.75 -4.94 7.12
N THR A 9 3.04 -5.22 8.21
CA THR A 9 3.60 -5.16 9.57
C THR A 9 3.45 -6.49 10.29
N ALA A 10 4.39 -6.77 11.18
CA ALA A 10 4.32 -7.85 12.15
C ALA A 10 4.95 -7.40 13.48
N ILE A 11 4.60 -8.08 14.56
CA ILE A 11 5.01 -7.75 15.92
C ILE A 11 5.95 -8.85 16.43
N ARG A 12 7.06 -8.47 17.03
CA ARG A 12 7.96 -9.38 17.76
C ARG A 12 7.42 -9.61 19.18
N GLU A 13 7.84 -10.69 19.84
CA GLU A 13 7.41 -11.03 21.22
C GLU A 13 7.58 -9.89 22.23
N ASP A 14 8.58 -9.03 22.05
CA ASP A 14 8.83 -7.84 22.89
C ASP A 14 7.87 -6.66 22.61
N GLY A 15 6.91 -6.81 21.69
CA GLY A 15 5.96 -5.78 21.29
C GLY A 15 6.46 -4.84 20.20
N THR A 16 7.71 -4.98 19.74
CA THR A 16 8.27 -4.15 18.67
C THR A 16 7.56 -4.44 17.35
N VAL A 17 7.10 -3.37 16.69
CA VAL A 17 6.47 -3.46 15.37
C VAL A 17 7.53 -3.31 14.28
N PHE A 18 7.58 -4.30 13.39
CA PHE A 18 8.40 -4.26 12.20
C PHE A 18 7.55 -4.08 10.95
N GLU A 19 8.10 -3.36 9.96
CA GLU A 19 7.39 -3.00 8.73
C GLU A 19 8.23 -3.28 7.47
N VAL A 20 7.56 -3.86 6.47
CA VAL A 20 7.95 -3.84 5.06
C VAL A 20 6.98 -2.95 4.29
N SER A 21 7.53 -1.97 3.58
CA SER A 21 6.77 -1.15 2.64
C SER A 21 6.63 -1.88 1.29
N TYR A 22 5.43 -1.87 0.72
CA TYR A 22 5.14 -2.40 -0.62
C TYR A 22 4.72 -1.28 -1.56
N GLY A 23 5.35 -1.18 -2.72
CA GLY A 23 5.05 -0.11 -3.66
C GLY A 23 5.82 -0.17 -4.96
N TYR A 24 6.01 0.98 -5.58
CA TYR A 24 6.68 1.12 -6.87
C TYR A 24 8.06 1.78 -6.73
N GLY A 25 9.04 1.18 -7.41
CA GLY A 25 10.39 1.69 -7.58
C GLY A 25 10.66 2.29 -8.96
N PRO A 26 11.95 2.51 -9.30
CA PRO A 26 12.36 2.94 -10.64
C PRO A 26 11.78 2.03 -11.73
N GLY A 27 11.34 2.64 -12.83
CA GLY A 27 10.72 1.91 -13.96
C GLY A 27 9.37 1.27 -13.62
N ARG A 28 8.64 1.81 -12.62
CA ARG A 28 7.33 1.29 -12.16
C ARG A 28 7.36 -0.19 -11.76
N ARG A 29 8.52 -0.69 -11.34
CA ARG A 29 8.67 -2.06 -10.84
C ARG A 29 8.08 -2.14 -9.44
N ARG A 30 7.31 -3.19 -9.16
CA ARG A 30 6.81 -3.47 -7.82
C ARG A 30 7.96 -3.93 -6.92
N LEU A 31 8.08 -3.33 -5.75
CA LEU A 31 9.15 -3.58 -4.78
C LEU A 31 8.57 -3.76 -3.38
N LEU A 32 9.21 -4.62 -2.61
CA LEU A 32 9.20 -4.64 -1.16
C LEU A 32 10.49 -4.01 -0.65
N GLY A 33 10.42 -3.28 0.46
CA GLY A 33 11.59 -2.77 1.16
C GLY A 33 11.34 -2.78 2.65
N CYS A 34 12.29 -3.34 3.40
CA CYS A 34 12.23 -3.30 4.85
C CYS A 34 12.55 -1.88 5.35
N ARG A 35 11.86 -1.43 6.40
CA ARG A 35 12.19 -0.15 7.07
C ARG A 35 13.27 -0.28 8.14
N HIS A 36 13.69 -1.50 8.46
CA HIS A 36 14.56 -1.81 9.59
C HIS A 36 15.91 -2.42 9.16
N CYS A 37 16.10 -2.69 7.87
CA CYS A 37 17.36 -3.12 7.28
C CYS A 37 17.40 -2.80 5.78
N ASP A 38 18.53 -3.04 5.13
CA ASP A 38 18.73 -2.74 3.69
C ASP A 38 18.06 -3.71 2.73
N TRP A 39 17.26 -4.66 3.24
CA TRP A 39 16.59 -5.64 2.41
C TRP A 39 15.57 -5.00 1.47
N GLN A 40 15.68 -5.32 0.19
CA GLN A 40 14.73 -4.96 -0.86
C GLN A 40 14.52 -6.14 -1.80
N GLU A 41 13.27 -6.37 -2.19
CA GLU A 41 12.93 -7.43 -3.12
C GLU A 41 12.02 -6.90 -4.23
N ARG A 42 12.32 -7.32 -5.47
CA ARG A 42 11.45 -7.05 -6.61
C ARG A 42 10.33 -8.09 -6.69
N ILE A 43 9.09 -7.61 -6.77
CA ILE A 43 7.91 -8.45 -6.93
C ILE A 43 7.48 -8.52 -8.40
N THR A 44 7.67 -9.68 -9.01
CA THR A 44 7.25 -9.92 -10.40
C THR A 44 5.77 -10.32 -10.46
N TYR A 45 5.31 -11.21 -9.56
CA TYR A 45 3.93 -11.68 -9.51
C TYR A 45 3.51 -12.04 -8.08
N GLY A 46 2.32 -11.59 -7.67
CA GLY A 46 1.68 -11.97 -6.40
C GLY A 46 2.57 -11.88 -5.15
N GLY A 47 2.13 -12.48 -4.05
CA GLY A 47 3.00 -12.85 -2.92
C GLY A 47 3.60 -11.73 -2.06
N ALA A 48 3.36 -10.45 -2.35
CA ALA A 48 3.97 -9.34 -1.62
C ALA A 48 3.78 -9.42 -0.10
N ARG A 49 2.55 -9.74 0.35
CA ARG A 49 2.25 -9.93 1.77
C ARG A 49 3.06 -11.08 2.38
N HIS A 50 3.04 -12.25 1.75
CA HIS A 50 3.72 -13.44 2.26
C HIS A 50 5.23 -13.22 2.33
N LYS A 51 5.85 -12.75 1.24
CA LYS A 51 7.29 -12.45 1.19
C LYS A 51 7.71 -11.39 2.22
N GLY A 52 6.90 -10.35 2.39
CA GLY A 52 7.14 -9.34 3.42
C GLY A 52 7.10 -9.94 4.82
N LEU A 53 6.07 -10.75 5.15
CA LEU A 53 5.96 -11.41 6.44
C LEU A 53 7.06 -12.44 6.69
N ASP A 54 7.46 -13.20 5.67
CA ASP A 54 8.54 -14.18 5.76
C ASP A 54 9.86 -13.48 6.09
N HIS A 55 10.15 -12.36 5.43
CA HIS A 55 11.32 -11.55 5.76
C HIS A 55 11.25 -11.02 7.20
N LEU A 56 10.10 -10.49 7.63
CA LEU A 56 9.91 -10.00 9.00
C LEU A 56 10.10 -11.12 10.04
N ALA A 57 9.64 -12.32 9.75
CA ALA A 57 9.85 -13.49 10.61
C ALA A 57 11.33 -13.90 10.66
N GLN A 58 11.99 -14.03 9.51
CA GLN A 58 13.36 -14.55 9.41
C GLN A 58 14.42 -13.54 9.89
N ALA A 59 14.32 -12.28 9.47
CA ALA A 59 15.31 -11.25 9.76
C ALA A 59 15.05 -10.54 11.10
N HIS A 60 13.78 -10.47 11.51
CA HIS A 60 13.37 -9.68 12.66
C HIS A 60 12.57 -10.47 13.71
N GLY A 61 12.36 -11.78 13.57
CA GLY A 61 11.61 -12.57 14.55
C GLY A 61 10.17 -12.08 14.78
N ALA A 62 9.63 -11.28 13.85
CA ALA A 62 8.33 -10.63 13.99
C ALA A 62 7.26 -11.48 13.30
N VAL A 63 6.48 -12.21 14.09
CA VAL A 63 5.44 -13.16 13.62
C VAL A 63 4.04 -12.83 14.15
N GLY A 64 3.93 -11.96 15.15
CA GLY A 64 2.69 -11.59 15.80
C GLY A 64 1.85 -10.60 14.98
N SER A 65 0.53 -10.71 15.10
CA SER A 65 -0.49 -9.78 14.53
C SER A 65 -0.19 -9.26 13.12
N PRO A 66 0.02 -10.17 12.12
CA PRO A 66 0.40 -9.76 10.78
C PRO A 66 -0.71 -8.95 10.12
N ARG A 67 -0.37 -7.72 9.69
CA ARG A 67 -1.33 -6.80 9.06
C ARG A 67 -0.80 -6.28 7.74
N MET A 68 -1.70 -6.04 6.79
CA MET A 68 -1.43 -5.29 5.58
C MET A 68 -2.41 -4.13 5.51
N THR A 69 -1.90 -2.91 5.39
CA THR A 69 -2.74 -1.70 5.30
C THR A 69 -2.34 -0.88 4.09
N ALA A 70 -3.31 -0.25 3.44
CA ALA A 70 -3.00 0.68 2.35
C ALA A 70 -2.29 1.92 2.90
N ASP A 71 -1.39 2.49 2.12
CA ASP A 71 -0.73 3.76 2.44
C ASP A 71 -1.77 4.89 2.56
N ALA A 72 -1.54 5.83 3.49
CA ALA A 72 -2.49 6.90 3.77
C ALA A 72 -2.62 7.90 2.61
N ALA A 73 -1.51 8.22 1.92
CA ALA A 73 -1.52 9.08 0.75
C ALA A 73 -2.23 8.39 -0.43
N ALA A 74 -1.97 7.09 -0.63
CA ALA A 74 -2.67 6.29 -1.64
C ALA A 74 -4.20 6.27 -1.36
N ARG A 75 -4.61 6.07 -0.11
CA ARG A 75 -6.03 6.13 0.29
C ARG A 75 -6.65 7.49 0.03
N ARG A 76 -5.98 8.57 0.43
CA ARG A 76 -6.45 9.95 0.21
C ARG A 76 -6.62 10.25 -1.27
N GLN A 77 -5.66 9.83 -2.10
CA GLN A 77 -5.73 10.03 -3.54
C GLN A 77 -6.94 9.32 -4.15
N VAL A 78 -7.19 8.06 -3.78
CA VAL A 78 -8.36 7.32 -4.26
C VAL A 78 -9.66 8.02 -3.87
N VAL A 79 -9.79 8.47 -2.62
CA VAL A 79 -10.97 9.20 -2.15
C VAL A 79 -11.20 10.47 -2.96
N LEU A 80 -10.15 11.27 -3.20
CA LEU A 80 -10.25 12.49 -3.99
C LEU A 80 -10.68 12.22 -5.43
N ILE A 81 -10.14 11.17 -6.06
CA ILE A 81 -10.53 10.76 -7.42
C ILE A 81 -12.01 10.38 -7.45
N VAL A 82 -12.47 9.57 -6.50
CA VAL A 82 -13.86 9.14 -6.42
C VAL A 82 -14.79 10.35 -6.28
N LEU A 83 -14.48 11.28 -5.37
CA LEU A 83 -15.26 12.51 -5.20
C LEU A 83 -15.31 13.35 -6.47
N ALA A 84 -14.19 13.48 -7.18
CA ALA A 84 -14.14 14.21 -8.46
C ALA A 84 -15.02 13.54 -9.53
N CYS A 85 -14.97 12.20 -9.65
CA CYS A 85 -15.83 11.48 -10.58
C CYS A 85 -17.32 11.68 -10.28
N PHE A 86 -17.71 11.63 -9.00
CA PHE A 86 -19.10 11.90 -8.60
C PHE A 86 -19.52 13.34 -8.87
N ALA A 87 -18.65 14.32 -8.62
CA ALA A 87 -18.93 15.72 -8.93
C ALA A 87 -19.13 15.93 -10.44
N VAL A 88 -18.28 15.35 -11.28
CA VAL A 88 -18.41 15.42 -12.75
C VAL A 88 -19.71 14.77 -13.21
N ALA A 89 -20.03 13.57 -12.71
CA ALA A 89 -21.29 12.90 -13.05
C ALA A 89 -22.52 13.73 -12.64
N ALA A 90 -22.50 14.34 -11.45
CA ALA A 90 -23.58 15.20 -10.98
C ALA A 90 -23.77 16.43 -11.87
N VAL A 91 -22.67 17.07 -12.33
CA VAL A 91 -22.73 18.21 -13.26
C VAL A 91 -23.32 17.79 -14.61
N ILE A 92 -22.92 16.64 -15.15
CA ILE A 92 -23.46 16.11 -16.42
C ILE A 92 -24.96 15.84 -16.28
N LEU A 93 -25.38 15.18 -15.19
CA LEU A 93 -26.79 14.88 -14.94
C LEU A 93 -27.62 16.16 -14.74
N TRP A 94 -27.10 17.14 -14.01
CA TRP A 94 -27.76 18.42 -13.81
C TRP A 94 -27.93 19.18 -15.13
N TRP A 95 -26.88 19.23 -15.96
CA TRP A 95 -26.94 19.86 -17.27
C TRP A 95 -27.96 19.19 -18.19
N ALA A 96 -27.97 17.85 -18.24
CA ALA A 96 -28.95 17.09 -19.02
C ALA A 96 -30.39 17.35 -18.54
N ALA A 97 -30.62 17.40 -17.23
CA ALA A 97 -31.94 17.69 -16.67
C ALA A 97 -32.41 19.13 -16.94
N SER A 98 -31.49 20.09 -17.06
CA SER A 98 -31.83 21.49 -17.35
C SER A 98 -32.20 21.79 -18.81
N GLN A 99 -32.00 20.82 -19.72
CA GLN A 99 -32.35 20.94 -21.13
C GLN A 99 -33.68 20.28 -21.52
N GLY A 100 -34.33 19.57 -20.60
CA GLY A 100 -35.66 18.99 -20.78
C GLY A 100 -36.74 19.87 -20.18
#